data_AF-A0A3L7VSI9-F1
#
_entry.id   AF-A0A3L7VSI9-F1
#
_cell.length_a   1.000
_cell.length_b   1.000
_cell.length_c   1.000
_cell.angle_alpha   90.00
_cell.angle_beta   90.00
_cell.angle_gamma   90.00
#
_symmetry.space_group_name_H-M   'P 1'
#
loop_
_entity.id
_entity.type
_entity.pdbx_description
1 polymer ?
#
loop_
_entity_poly.entity_id
_entity_poly.type
_entity_poly.pdbx_seq_one_letter_code
_entity_poly.pdbx_strand_id
1 'polypeptide(L)'
;MRHGALEEYAPNHFMVHDIRVRPFIRGEGDVEGNRFVMTSWRRDGLMARLAERGLVMVTIESLTESLPELPAPFPIADEPRWQPLGHPSERWSYYDPRQRAVVACETLTQADQQGVWLYPGCMVRRRRGRGQAEWYRSQVQGTHTLQYTPIDDDSALLQGLAQATRYTHDPITVRAGENGAVVVTIPLLPRAHQAVLARCATGDRDGLVWQCHPDHLHLVVGVLARVNLVLTNSESNPHA
;
A
#
# COMPACT_ATOMS: atom_id res chain seq x y z
N MET A 1 2.72 -12.13 15.05
CA MET A 1 3.97 -11.35 15.04
C MET A 1 4.51 -11.34 16.46
N ARG A 2 5.81 -11.60 16.67
CA ARG A 2 6.44 -11.27 17.97
C ARG A 2 6.66 -9.76 17.95
N HIS A 3 6.13 -9.04 18.94
CA HIS A 3 6.44 -7.64 19.12
C HIS A 3 7.93 -7.49 19.42
N GLY A 4 8.56 -6.45 18.86
CA GLY A 4 9.89 -6.04 19.30
C GLY A 4 9.88 -5.70 20.79
N ALA A 5 11.04 -5.74 21.43
CA ALA A 5 11.18 -5.23 22.80
C ALA A 5 10.82 -3.74 22.90
N LEU A 6 11.07 -3.00 21.81
CA LEU A 6 10.71 -1.61 21.59
C LEU A 6 10.14 -1.48 20.16
N GLU A 7 8.96 -0.88 19.99
CA GLU A 7 8.29 -0.78 18.69
C GLU A 7 7.87 0.67 18.38
N GLU A 8 8.33 1.21 17.25
CA GLU A 8 7.99 2.57 16.82
C GLU A 8 6.57 2.64 16.24
N TYR A 9 5.69 3.40 16.87
CA TYR A 9 4.30 3.56 16.40
C TYR A 9 4.06 4.89 15.68
N ALA A 10 4.96 5.86 15.86
CA ALA A 10 5.07 7.09 15.09
C ALA A 10 6.53 7.56 15.11
N PRO A 11 7.00 8.43 14.19
CA PRO A 11 8.40 8.85 14.14
C PRO A 11 8.92 9.31 15.50
N ASN A 12 10.00 8.69 15.97
CA ASN A 12 10.61 8.89 17.28
C ASN A 12 9.76 8.52 18.50
N HIS A 13 8.58 7.93 18.32
CA HIS A 13 7.68 7.52 19.38
C HIS A 13 7.55 6.00 19.43
N PHE A 14 7.90 5.41 20.57
CA PHE A 14 8.02 3.98 20.74
C PHE A 14 7.15 3.46 21.88
N MET A 15 6.63 2.26 21.67
CA MET A 15 6.00 1.43 22.68
C MET A 15 7.02 0.47 23.27
N VAL A 16 7.14 0.45 24.60
CA VAL A 16 7.99 -0.46 25.35
C VAL A 16 7.19 -1.71 25.69
N HIS A 17 7.55 -2.83 25.06
CA HIS A 17 6.91 -4.13 25.32
C HIS A 17 7.72 -5.00 26.29
N ASP A 18 9.03 -4.73 26.43
CA ASP A 18 9.92 -5.46 27.32
C ASP A 18 10.64 -4.51 28.28
N ILE A 19 10.44 -4.69 29.58
CA ILE A 19 11.03 -3.83 30.62
C ILE A 19 12.56 -3.84 30.61
N ARG A 20 13.20 -4.87 30.03
CA ARG A 20 14.66 -4.98 29.90
C ARG A 20 15.27 -3.88 29.03
N VAL A 21 14.48 -3.17 28.21
CA VAL A 21 14.97 -2.04 27.41
C VAL A 21 15.25 -0.78 28.25
N ARG A 22 14.62 -0.65 29.45
CA ARG A 22 14.66 0.59 30.26
C ARG A 22 16.07 1.11 30.58
N PRO A 23 17.06 0.27 30.93
CA PRO A 23 18.42 0.74 31.17
C PRO A 23 19.08 1.35 29.93
N PHE A 24 18.69 0.93 28.73
CA PHE A 24 19.29 1.35 27.47
C PHE A 24 18.69 2.65 26.92
N ILE A 25 17.40 2.89 27.17
CA ILE A 25 16.71 4.11 26.74
C ILE A 25 16.86 5.27 27.74
N ARG A 26 17.47 5.02 28.91
CA ARG A 26 17.75 6.07 29.89
C ARG A 26 18.73 7.08 29.32
N GLY A 27 18.30 8.34 29.23
CA GLY A 27 19.12 9.42 28.66
C GLY A 27 19.08 9.49 27.13
N GLU A 28 18.32 8.61 26.47
CA GLU A 28 18.05 8.69 25.02
C GLU A 28 16.78 9.49 24.70
N GLY A 29 16.00 9.81 25.73
CA GLY A 29 14.77 10.58 25.63
C GLY A 29 13.86 10.42 26.84
N ASP A 30 12.58 10.71 26.66
CA ASP A 30 11.58 10.78 27.72
C ASP A 30 10.77 9.49 27.80
N VAL A 31 10.53 9.00 29.02
CA VAL A 31 9.76 7.77 29.27
C VAL A 31 8.54 8.11 30.12
N GLU A 32 7.36 7.79 29.61
CA GLU A 32 6.08 7.92 30.33
C GLU A 32 5.33 6.58 30.29
N GLY A 33 5.26 5.89 31.43
CA GLY A 33 4.64 4.56 31.49
C GLY A 33 5.35 3.53 30.60
N ASN A 34 4.65 3.07 29.55
CA ASN A 34 5.20 2.19 28.51
C ASN A 34 5.52 2.92 27.20
N ARG A 35 5.47 4.26 27.19
CA ARG A 35 5.83 5.07 26.02
C ARG A 35 7.23 5.63 26.19
N PHE A 36 7.98 5.66 25.10
CA PHE A 36 9.31 6.25 25.01
C PHE A 36 9.34 7.21 23.82
N VAL A 37 9.70 8.47 24.07
CA VAL A 37 9.93 9.47 23.03
C VAL A 37 11.44 9.66 22.92
N MET A 38 11.99 9.26 21.79
CA MET A 38 13.42 9.41 21.52
C MET A 38 13.70 10.87 21.13
N THR A 39 14.60 11.51 21.87
CA THR A 39 15.05 12.89 21.59
C THR A 39 16.51 12.93 21.18
N SER A 40 17.26 11.83 21.39
CA SER A 40 18.64 11.71 20.95
C SER A 40 18.74 11.43 19.45
N TRP A 41 19.84 11.91 18.85
CA TRP A 41 20.19 11.62 17.46
C TRP A 41 20.91 10.26 17.29
N ARG A 42 21.13 9.51 18.38
CA ARG A 42 21.98 8.30 18.40
C ARG A 42 21.19 7.01 18.22
N ARG A 43 20.20 7.02 17.34
CA ARG A 43 19.29 5.90 17.09
C ARG A 43 20.02 4.60 16.79
N ASP A 44 20.96 4.63 15.87
CA ASP A 44 21.71 3.44 15.45
C ASP A 44 22.52 2.83 16.61
N GLY A 45 23.09 3.69 17.47
CA GLY A 45 23.80 3.27 18.67
C GLY A 45 22.90 2.66 19.74
N LEU A 46 21.65 3.12 19.86
CA LEU A 46 20.64 2.48 20.71
C LEU A 46 20.25 1.10 20.14
N MET A 47 19.98 1.02 18.84
CA MET A 47 19.65 -0.24 18.16
C MET A 47 20.74 -1.30 18.35
N ALA A 48 22.02 -0.94 18.14
CA ALA A 48 23.14 -1.85 18.32
C ALA A 48 23.24 -2.40 19.76
N ARG A 49 23.14 -1.52 20.78
CA ARG A 49 23.19 -1.92 22.20
C ARG A 49 22.04 -2.84 22.59
N LEU A 50 20.83 -2.62 22.05
CA LEU A 50 19.69 -3.50 22.27
C LEU A 50 19.93 -4.87 21.61
N ALA A 51 20.42 -4.88 20.37
CA ALA A 51 20.71 -6.11 19.62
C ALA A 51 21.76 -6.99 20.32
N GLU A 52 22.83 -6.40 20.89
CA GLU A 52 23.84 -7.12 21.69
C GLU A 52 23.25 -7.89 22.90
N ARG A 53 22.05 -7.50 23.35
CA ARG A 53 21.34 -8.14 24.46
C ARG A 53 20.17 -9.00 24.00
N GLY A 54 20.06 -9.25 22.69
CA GLY A 54 18.96 -10.00 22.10
C GLY A 54 17.61 -9.29 22.18
N LEU A 55 17.62 -7.96 22.35
CA LEU A 55 16.42 -7.12 22.34
C LEU A 55 16.26 -6.49 20.94
N VAL A 56 15.08 -6.62 20.35
CA VAL A 56 14.80 -6.09 19.01
C VAL A 56 14.07 -4.77 19.12
N MET A 57 14.59 -3.74 18.46
CA MET A 57 13.91 -2.48 18.21
C MET A 57 13.31 -2.54 16.80
N VAL A 58 11.99 -2.42 16.70
CA VAL A 58 11.26 -2.38 15.43
C VAL A 58 11.01 -0.91 15.08
N THR A 59 11.64 -0.45 14.00
CA THR A 59 11.51 0.92 13.47
C THR A 59 10.59 0.96 12.27
N ILE A 60 10.04 2.14 11.95
CA ILE A 60 9.29 2.38 10.71
C ILE A 60 10.15 2.04 9.49
N GLU A 61 11.44 2.31 9.52
CA GLU A 61 12.40 1.95 8.45
C GLU A 61 12.52 0.43 8.31
N SER A 62 12.71 -0.31 9.40
CA SER A 62 12.77 -1.78 9.37
C SER A 62 11.46 -2.40 8.89
N LEU A 63 10.32 -1.76 9.22
CA LEU A 63 9.02 -2.19 8.72
C LEU A 63 8.90 -1.94 7.22
N THR A 64 9.37 -0.78 6.75
CA THR A 64 9.45 -0.43 5.32
C THR A 64 10.31 -1.42 4.55
N GLU A 65 11.47 -1.80 5.08
CA GLU A 65 12.36 -2.81 4.49
C GLU A 65 11.69 -4.20 4.43
N SER A 66 10.89 -4.54 5.44
CA SER A 66 10.15 -5.81 5.49
C SER A 66 8.89 -5.85 4.62
N LEU A 67 8.52 -4.74 3.95
CA LEU A 67 7.33 -4.71 3.10
C LEU A 67 7.46 -5.68 1.92
N PRO A 68 6.36 -6.36 1.55
CA PRO A 68 6.33 -7.20 0.36
C PRO A 68 6.75 -6.44 -0.89
N GLU A 69 7.63 -7.05 -1.67
CA GLU A 69 8.07 -6.49 -2.96
C GLU A 69 7.03 -6.70 -4.05
N LEU A 70 7.15 -5.90 -5.12
CA LEU A 70 6.39 -6.16 -6.33
C LEU A 70 6.77 -7.52 -6.92
N PRO A 71 5.79 -8.41 -7.17
CA PRO A 71 6.06 -9.65 -7.86
C PRO A 71 6.37 -9.39 -9.34
N ALA A 72 6.87 -10.40 -10.04
CA ALA A 72 6.91 -10.35 -11.51
C ALA A 72 5.48 -10.18 -12.06
N PRO A 73 5.24 -9.18 -12.93
CA PRO A 73 3.89 -8.88 -13.41
C PRO A 73 3.38 -9.96 -14.36
N PHE A 74 2.16 -10.46 -14.12
CA PHE A 74 1.46 -11.28 -15.10
C PHE A 74 1.20 -10.49 -16.40
N PRO A 75 1.38 -11.10 -17.58
CA PRO A 75 1.03 -10.46 -18.83
C PRO A 75 -0.49 -10.27 -18.92
N ILE A 76 -0.91 -9.10 -19.42
CA ILE A 76 -2.31 -8.82 -19.78
C ILE A 76 -2.42 -9.06 -21.28
N ALA A 77 -3.40 -9.83 -21.72
CA ALA A 77 -3.65 -10.05 -23.13
C ALA A 77 -4.26 -8.81 -23.79
N ASP A 78 -3.99 -8.59 -25.07
CA ASP A 78 -4.47 -7.40 -25.81
C ASP A 78 -5.96 -7.45 -26.15
N GLU A 79 -6.53 -8.66 -26.19
CA GLU A 79 -7.93 -8.84 -26.54
C GLU A 79 -8.78 -9.16 -25.30
N PRO A 80 -9.90 -8.45 -25.09
CA PRO A 80 -10.81 -8.79 -24.03
C PRO A 80 -11.60 -10.06 -24.38
N ARG A 81 -12.18 -10.68 -23.36
CA ARG A 81 -13.09 -11.82 -23.45
C ARG A 81 -14.42 -11.46 -22.78
N TRP A 82 -15.51 -11.90 -23.40
CA TRP A 82 -16.85 -11.66 -22.89
C TRP A 82 -17.10 -12.53 -21.67
N GLN A 83 -17.49 -11.91 -20.56
CA GLN A 83 -17.93 -12.61 -19.36
C GLN A 83 -19.41 -12.31 -19.11
N PRO A 84 -20.31 -13.29 -19.30
CA PRO A 84 -21.71 -13.11 -18.94
C PRO A 84 -21.88 -12.96 -17.43
N LEU A 85 -22.82 -12.13 -17.01
CA LEU A 85 -23.23 -12.05 -15.62
C LEU A 85 -24.07 -13.28 -15.24
N GLY A 86 -23.80 -13.86 -14.08
CA GLY A 86 -24.61 -14.93 -13.51
C GLY A 86 -25.88 -14.40 -12.82
N HIS A 87 -25.92 -13.11 -12.46
CA HIS A 87 -27.08 -12.47 -11.83
C HIS A 87 -27.12 -10.96 -12.12
N PRO A 88 -28.31 -10.31 -12.22
CA PRO A 88 -28.41 -8.86 -12.49
C PRO A 88 -27.74 -7.93 -11.46
N SER A 89 -27.57 -8.40 -10.23
CA SER A 89 -26.89 -7.66 -9.13
C SER A 89 -25.39 -7.94 -9.04
N GLU A 90 -24.86 -8.79 -9.91
CA GLU A 90 -23.43 -9.05 -10.00
C GLU A 90 -22.71 -7.81 -10.53
N ARG A 91 -21.57 -7.49 -9.92
CA ARG A 91 -20.73 -6.38 -10.34
C ARG A 91 -19.30 -6.85 -10.47
N TRP A 92 -18.65 -6.41 -11.54
CA TRP A 92 -17.25 -6.64 -11.80
C TRP A 92 -16.49 -5.32 -11.77
N SER A 93 -15.28 -5.37 -11.26
CA SER A 93 -14.29 -4.31 -11.35
C SER A 93 -12.95 -4.92 -11.73
N TYR A 94 -12.02 -4.13 -12.23
CA TYR A 94 -10.66 -4.58 -12.49
C TYR A 94 -9.67 -3.55 -11.98
N TYR A 95 -8.46 -3.99 -11.67
CA TYR A 95 -7.36 -3.07 -11.43
C TYR A 95 -6.86 -2.55 -12.78
N ASP A 96 -7.01 -1.26 -13.04
CA ASP A 96 -6.46 -0.59 -14.21
C ASP A 96 -5.00 -0.19 -13.92
N PRO A 97 -4.00 -0.86 -14.55
CA PRO A 97 -2.59 -0.57 -14.33
C PRO A 97 -2.16 0.82 -14.86
N ARG A 98 -2.93 1.42 -15.78
CA ARG A 98 -2.64 2.76 -16.30
C ARG A 98 -3.06 3.83 -15.29
N GLN A 99 -4.24 3.66 -14.69
CA GLN A 99 -4.77 4.59 -13.69
C GLN A 99 -4.31 4.27 -12.25
N ARG A 100 -3.68 3.10 -12.03
CA ARG A 100 -3.33 2.57 -10.70
C ARG A 100 -4.53 2.51 -9.76
N ALA A 101 -5.70 2.19 -10.32
CA ALA A 101 -6.99 2.29 -9.62
C ALA A 101 -7.87 1.09 -9.90
N VAL A 102 -8.81 0.83 -8.98
CA VAL A 102 -9.86 -0.17 -9.21
C VAL A 102 -11.02 0.49 -9.94
N VAL A 103 -11.29 0.05 -11.16
CA VAL A 103 -12.29 0.63 -12.05
C VAL A 103 -13.47 -0.34 -12.21
N ALA A 104 -14.69 0.16 -12.08
CA ALA A 104 -15.89 -0.64 -12.33
C ALA A 104 -16.00 -1.00 -13.82
N CYS A 105 -16.34 -2.26 -14.11
CA CYS A 105 -16.59 -2.68 -15.48
C CYS A 105 -17.97 -2.16 -15.93
N GLU A 106 -18.01 -1.59 -17.13
CA GLU A 106 -19.28 -1.26 -17.78
C GLU A 106 -20.03 -2.56 -18.12
N THR A 107 -21.29 -2.63 -17.70
CA THR A 107 -22.17 -3.75 -18.04
C THR A 107 -22.86 -3.46 -19.37
N LEU A 108 -22.69 -4.37 -20.33
CA LEU A 108 -23.26 -4.28 -21.66
C LEU A 108 -24.24 -5.44 -21.89
N THR A 109 -25.06 -5.33 -22.94
CA THR A 109 -25.93 -6.42 -23.39
C THR A 109 -25.44 -6.93 -24.76
N GLN A 110 -25.20 -8.23 -24.86
CA GLN A 110 -24.83 -8.91 -26.11
C GLN A 110 -25.69 -10.16 -26.26
N ALA A 111 -26.37 -10.31 -27.41
CA ALA A 111 -27.27 -11.43 -27.68
C ALA A 111 -28.26 -11.71 -26.53
N ASP A 112 -28.96 -10.66 -26.08
CA ASP A 112 -29.93 -10.66 -24.96
C ASP A 112 -29.36 -11.09 -23.59
N GLN A 113 -28.04 -11.14 -23.44
CA GLN A 113 -27.36 -11.46 -22.20
C GLN A 113 -26.54 -10.26 -21.68
N GLN A 114 -26.68 -9.94 -20.39
CA GLN A 114 -25.82 -8.96 -19.73
C GLN A 114 -24.44 -9.56 -19.42
N GLY A 115 -23.40 -8.75 -19.59
CA GLY A 115 -22.02 -9.16 -19.35
C GLY A 115 -21.05 -8.00 -19.32
N VAL A 116 -19.77 -8.32 -19.17
CA VAL A 116 -18.66 -7.38 -19.13
C VAL A 116 -17.52 -7.88 -20.01
N TRP A 117 -16.72 -6.95 -20.53
CA TRP A 117 -15.46 -7.28 -21.20
C TRP A 117 -14.32 -7.26 -20.20
N LEU A 118 -13.58 -8.37 -20.13
CA LEU A 118 -12.43 -8.52 -19.23
C LEU A 118 -11.21 -8.98 -20.00
N TYR A 119 -10.06 -8.40 -19.69
CA TYR A 119 -8.79 -8.83 -20.28
C TYR A 119 -8.22 -10.01 -19.48
N PRO A 120 -7.80 -11.11 -20.13
CA PRO A 120 -7.00 -12.14 -19.49
C PRO A 120 -5.72 -11.57 -18.87
N GLY A 121 -5.36 -12.05 -17.68
CA GLY A 121 -4.19 -11.59 -16.93
C GLY A 121 -4.46 -10.43 -15.96
N CYS A 122 -5.60 -9.76 -16.07
CA CYS A 122 -5.98 -8.69 -15.14
C CYS A 122 -6.41 -9.23 -13.77
N MET A 123 -6.15 -8.43 -12.74
CA MET A 123 -6.75 -8.60 -11.42
C MET A 123 -8.17 -8.05 -11.45
N VAL A 124 -9.16 -8.88 -11.16
CA VAL A 124 -10.58 -8.53 -11.22
C VAL A 124 -11.24 -8.74 -9.87
N ARG A 125 -12.12 -7.82 -9.47
CA ARG A 125 -13.00 -7.98 -8.32
C ARG A 125 -14.37 -8.37 -8.79
N ARG A 126 -14.95 -9.37 -8.12
CA ARG A 126 -16.31 -9.81 -8.34
C ARG A 126 -17.12 -9.62 -7.07
N ARG A 127 -18.26 -8.94 -7.16
CA ARG A 127 -19.23 -8.81 -6.08
C ARG A 127 -20.54 -9.47 -6.45
N ARG A 128 -20.97 -10.46 -5.65
CA ARG A 128 -22.25 -11.15 -5.81
C ARG A 128 -23.29 -10.47 -4.93
N GLY A 129 -24.02 -9.49 -5.47
CA GLY A 129 -25.05 -8.75 -4.73
C GLY A 129 -24.51 -7.79 -3.67
N ARG A 130 -24.95 -7.95 -2.41
CA ARG A 130 -24.57 -7.09 -1.26
C ARG A 130 -23.37 -7.60 -0.45
N GLY A 131 -22.83 -8.77 -0.80
CA GLY A 131 -21.66 -9.34 -0.13
C GLY A 131 -20.37 -8.56 -0.41
N GLN A 132 -19.27 -8.98 0.23
CA GLN A 132 -17.95 -8.43 -0.05
C GLN A 132 -17.50 -8.79 -1.49
N ALA A 133 -16.69 -7.91 -2.07
CA ALA A 133 -16.09 -8.16 -3.37
C ALA A 133 -14.78 -8.93 -3.21
N GLU A 134 -14.67 -10.06 -3.91
CA GLU A 134 -13.52 -10.96 -3.86
C GLU A 134 -12.63 -10.76 -5.08
N TRP A 135 -11.33 -10.95 -4.92
CA TRP A 135 -10.36 -10.84 -6.01
C TRP A 135 -10.11 -12.17 -6.71
N TYR A 136 -9.92 -12.06 -8.01
CA TYR A 136 -9.55 -13.15 -8.89
C TYR A 136 -8.52 -12.68 -9.91
N ARG A 137 -7.67 -13.60 -10.36
CA ARG A 137 -6.92 -13.44 -11.61
C ARG A 137 -7.74 -14.02 -12.76
N SER A 138 -7.98 -13.23 -13.80
CA SER A 138 -8.55 -13.74 -15.06
C SER A 138 -7.48 -14.49 -15.85
N GLN A 139 -7.83 -15.65 -16.40
CA GLN A 139 -6.94 -16.45 -17.24
C GLN A 139 -7.72 -16.97 -18.44
N VAL A 140 -7.03 -17.18 -19.56
CA VAL A 140 -7.64 -17.83 -20.71
C VAL A 140 -7.95 -19.29 -20.38
N GLN A 141 -9.17 -19.72 -20.68
CA GLN A 141 -9.58 -21.11 -20.69
C GLN A 141 -10.16 -21.43 -22.06
N GLY A 142 -9.47 -22.26 -22.85
CA GLY A 142 -9.86 -22.50 -24.25
C GLY A 142 -9.83 -21.23 -25.11
N THR A 143 -10.61 -21.21 -26.20
CA THR A 143 -10.51 -20.15 -27.22
C THR A 143 -11.19 -18.84 -26.82
N HIS A 144 -12.30 -18.91 -26.08
CA HIS A 144 -13.17 -17.74 -25.84
C HIS A 144 -13.63 -17.56 -24.39
N THR A 145 -13.25 -18.42 -23.44
CA THR A 145 -13.71 -18.31 -22.06
C THR A 145 -12.59 -17.90 -21.11
N LEU A 146 -12.99 -17.33 -19.98
CA LEU A 146 -12.09 -17.00 -18.88
C LEU A 146 -12.26 -17.99 -17.74
N GLN A 147 -11.14 -18.40 -17.16
CA GLN A 147 -11.08 -19.01 -15.84
C GLN A 147 -10.67 -17.96 -14.81
N TYR A 148 -11.22 -18.08 -13.61
CA TYR A 148 -10.94 -17.19 -12.49
C TYR A 148 -10.26 -17.97 -11.37
N THR A 149 -9.01 -17.62 -11.07
CA THR A 149 -8.29 -18.17 -9.91
C THR A 149 -8.43 -17.19 -8.76
N PRO A 150 -8.98 -17.60 -7.59
CA PRO A 150 -9.00 -16.75 -6.41
C PRO A 150 -7.60 -16.28 -6.02
N ILE A 151 -7.51 -15.04 -5.57
CA ILE A 151 -6.28 -14.44 -5.05
C ILE A 151 -6.66 -13.53 -3.87
N ASP A 152 -5.82 -13.42 -2.85
CA ASP A 152 -6.09 -12.52 -1.73
C ASP A 152 -5.92 -11.04 -2.13
N ASP A 153 -6.54 -10.14 -1.34
CA ASP A 153 -6.56 -8.71 -1.60
C ASP A 153 -5.16 -8.10 -1.79
N ASP A 154 -4.22 -8.43 -0.92
CA ASP A 154 -2.88 -7.83 -0.91
C ASP A 154 -2.07 -8.33 -2.12
N SER A 155 -2.13 -9.63 -2.41
CA SER A 155 -1.49 -10.20 -3.60
C SER A 155 -2.09 -9.65 -4.90
N ALA A 156 -3.40 -9.41 -4.95
CA ALA A 156 -4.05 -8.79 -6.10
C ALA A 156 -3.56 -7.35 -6.33
N LEU A 157 -3.47 -6.55 -5.27
CA LEU A 157 -2.99 -5.17 -5.36
C LEU A 157 -1.50 -5.12 -5.75
N LEU A 158 -0.67 -6.00 -5.18
CA LEU A 158 0.74 -6.11 -5.57
C LEU A 158 0.90 -6.50 -7.04
N GLN A 159 0.10 -7.44 -7.54
CA GLN A 159 0.11 -7.82 -8.96
C GLN A 159 -0.36 -6.67 -9.86
N GLY A 160 -1.41 -5.95 -9.47
CA GLY A 160 -1.89 -4.77 -10.20
C GLY A 160 -0.82 -3.67 -10.28
N LEU A 161 -0.17 -3.37 -9.15
CA LEU A 161 0.93 -2.41 -9.07
C LEU A 161 2.15 -2.88 -9.88
N ALA A 162 2.47 -4.17 -9.85
CA ALA A 162 3.52 -4.75 -10.68
C ALA A 162 3.19 -4.58 -12.18
N GLN A 163 1.96 -4.84 -12.59
CA GLN A 163 1.50 -4.61 -13.97
C GLN A 163 1.58 -3.14 -14.36
N ALA A 164 1.32 -2.23 -13.42
CA ALA A 164 1.46 -0.80 -13.62
C ALA A 164 2.90 -0.41 -14.01
N THR A 165 3.94 -1.07 -13.49
CA THR A 165 5.35 -0.71 -13.81
C THR A 165 5.70 -0.75 -15.32
N ARG A 166 4.89 -1.41 -16.15
CA ARG A 166 5.06 -1.45 -17.61
C ARG A 166 4.57 -0.21 -18.34
N TYR A 167 3.91 0.71 -17.65
CA TYR A 167 3.37 1.95 -18.22
C TYR A 167 4.16 3.15 -17.70
N THR A 168 4.30 4.17 -18.54
CA THR A 168 4.82 5.47 -18.09
C THR A 168 3.78 6.12 -17.20
N HIS A 169 4.22 6.57 -16.03
CA HIS A 169 3.34 7.20 -15.06
C HIS A 169 3.93 8.51 -14.59
N ASP A 170 3.04 9.48 -14.44
CA ASP A 170 3.39 10.72 -13.76
C ASP A 170 3.70 10.43 -12.29
N PRO A 171 4.73 11.09 -11.73
CA PRO A 171 4.98 11.04 -10.30
C PRO A 171 3.74 11.51 -9.52
N ILE A 172 3.57 10.97 -8.31
CA ILE A 172 2.51 11.42 -7.42
C ILE A 172 2.87 12.80 -6.89
N THR A 173 2.02 13.78 -7.16
CA THR A 173 2.24 15.15 -6.73
C THR A 173 1.95 15.32 -5.25
N VAL A 174 2.95 15.85 -4.55
CA VAL A 174 2.88 16.27 -3.16
C VAL A 174 2.30 17.69 -3.10
N ARG A 175 1.35 17.94 -2.20
CA ARG A 175 0.69 19.23 -2.04
C ARG A 175 0.88 19.78 -0.63
N ALA A 176 0.93 21.10 -0.50
CA ALA A 176 0.83 21.75 0.81
C ALA A 176 -0.55 21.47 1.43
N GLY A 177 -0.54 21.10 2.71
CA GLY A 177 -1.72 20.92 3.55
C GLY A 177 -1.91 22.08 4.53
N GLU A 178 -2.93 21.93 5.37
CA GLU A 178 -3.16 22.86 6.49
C GLU A 178 -2.08 22.69 7.57
N ASN A 179 -1.81 23.76 8.33
CA ASN A 179 -0.87 23.75 9.46
C ASN A 179 0.55 23.29 9.11
N GLY A 180 1.01 23.55 7.88
CA GLY A 180 2.34 23.16 7.42
C GLY A 180 2.50 21.66 7.14
N ALA A 181 1.42 20.88 7.18
CA ALA A 181 1.43 19.48 6.77
C ALA A 181 1.62 19.34 5.26
N VAL A 182 1.98 18.12 4.87
CA VAL A 182 2.09 17.69 3.48
C VAL A 182 0.97 16.70 3.18
N VAL A 183 0.28 16.88 2.06
CA VAL A 183 -0.82 16.03 1.59
C VAL A 183 -0.37 15.25 0.36
N VAL A 184 -0.60 13.94 0.37
CA VAL A 184 -0.29 13.03 -0.74
C VAL A 184 -1.52 12.21 -1.08
N THR A 185 -1.89 12.16 -2.36
CA THR A 185 -2.95 11.28 -2.86
C THR A 185 -2.31 10.07 -3.53
N ILE A 186 -2.46 8.88 -2.94
CA ILE A 186 -1.82 7.65 -3.40
C ILE A 186 -2.87 6.64 -3.89
N PRO A 187 -2.50 5.73 -4.80
CA PRO A 187 -3.37 4.63 -5.18
C PRO A 187 -3.63 3.69 -4.00
N LEU A 188 -4.64 2.83 -4.12
CA LEU A 188 -4.91 1.80 -3.13
C LEU A 188 -3.72 0.84 -3.01
N LEU A 189 -3.13 0.76 -1.82
CA LEU A 189 -1.97 -0.09 -1.52
C LEU A 189 -2.36 -1.37 -0.76
N PRO A 190 -1.51 -2.40 -0.71
CA PRO A 190 -1.69 -3.55 0.19
C PRO A 190 -1.74 -3.12 1.66
N ARG A 191 -2.44 -3.89 2.51
CA ARG A 191 -2.66 -3.56 3.93
C ARG A 191 -1.37 -3.35 4.71
N ALA A 192 -0.33 -4.15 4.43
CA ALA A 192 0.97 -3.98 5.06
C ALA A 192 1.60 -2.60 4.78
N HIS A 193 1.48 -2.10 3.55
CA HIS A 193 2.00 -0.79 3.16
C HIS A 193 1.20 0.33 3.81
N GLN A 194 -0.14 0.21 3.81
CA GLN A 194 -1.02 1.16 4.49
C GLN A 194 -0.71 1.24 5.99
N ALA A 195 -0.44 0.09 6.64
CA ALA A 195 -0.12 0.04 8.06
C ALA A 195 1.19 0.75 8.41
N VAL A 196 2.19 0.76 7.52
CA VAL A 196 3.44 1.51 7.73
C VAL A 196 3.22 3.01 7.47
N LEU A 197 2.49 3.36 6.41
CA LEU A 197 2.10 4.75 6.14
C LEU A 197 1.30 5.36 7.30
N ALA A 198 0.42 4.57 7.92
CA ALA A 198 -0.36 4.97 9.09
C ALA A 198 0.50 5.44 10.26
N ARG A 199 1.71 4.91 10.42
CA ARG A 199 2.65 5.34 11.47
C ARG A 199 3.24 6.72 11.18
N CYS A 200 3.34 7.10 9.91
CA CYS A 200 3.92 8.39 9.50
C CYS A 200 2.87 9.51 9.38
N ALA A 201 1.59 9.15 9.46
CA ALA A 201 0.48 10.04 9.18
C ALA A 201 0.04 10.86 10.39
N THR A 202 -0.27 12.13 10.15
CA THR A 202 -0.99 12.99 11.10
C THR A 202 -2.50 13.01 10.82
N GLY A 203 -2.90 12.53 9.64
CA GLY A 203 -4.30 12.35 9.25
C GLY A 203 -4.41 11.45 8.01
N ASP A 204 -5.53 10.74 7.89
CA ASP A 204 -5.85 9.89 6.75
C ASP A 204 -7.34 10.07 6.41
N ARG A 205 -7.64 10.44 5.16
CA ARG A 205 -9.01 10.45 4.62
C ARG A 205 -9.14 9.31 3.62
N ASP A 206 -9.98 8.34 3.98
CA ASP A 206 -10.38 7.20 3.16
C ASP A 206 -9.24 6.26 2.71
N GLY A 207 -8.05 6.31 3.33
CA GLY A 207 -6.90 5.44 3.02
C GLY A 207 -6.13 5.85 1.76
N LEU A 208 -6.59 6.88 1.05
CA LEU A 208 -6.05 7.34 -0.23
C LEU A 208 -5.41 8.73 -0.13
N VAL A 209 -5.85 9.55 0.83
CA VAL A 209 -5.30 10.89 1.06
C VAL A 209 -4.61 10.92 2.41
N TRP A 210 -3.28 10.97 2.34
CA TRP A 210 -2.40 10.90 3.49
C TRP A 210 -1.86 12.29 3.83
N GLN A 211 -1.91 12.64 5.10
CA GLN A 211 -1.32 13.86 5.64
C GLN A 211 -0.17 13.51 6.57
N CYS A 212 0.97 14.16 6.42
CA CYS A 212 2.13 13.95 7.30
C CYS A 212 2.91 15.24 7.53
N HIS A 213 3.75 15.26 8.56
CA HIS A 213 4.71 16.35 8.78
C HIS A 213 5.77 16.35 7.67
N PRO A 214 6.23 17.51 7.17
CA PRO A 214 7.26 17.58 6.12
C PRO A 214 8.51 16.76 6.41
N ASP A 215 8.98 16.78 7.67
CA ASP A 215 10.17 16.01 8.08
C ASP A 215 10.00 14.50 7.94
N HIS A 216 8.77 13.99 7.92
CA HIS A 216 8.46 12.57 7.79
C HIS A 216 8.29 12.13 6.33
N LEU A 217 8.35 13.06 5.37
CA LEU A 217 8.11 12.78 3.95
C LEU A 217 9.06 11.71 3.40
N HIS A 218 10.31 11.68 3.88
CA HIS A 218 11.29 10.67 3.47
C HIS A 218 10.85 9.23 3.82
N LEU A 219 10.11 9.03 4.91
CA LEU A 219 9.55 7.72 5.30
C LEU A 219 8.43 7.30 4.34
N VAL A 220 7.56 8.25 3.98
CA VAL A 220 6.49 8.03 2.99
C VAL A 220 7.09 7.66 1.63
N VAL A 221 8.13 8.38 1.19
CA VAL A 221 8.89 8.06 -0.04
C VAL A 221 9.45 6.64 0.03
N GLY A 222 10.03 6.23 1.16
CA GLY A 222 10.54 4.88 1.37
C GLY A 222 9.49 3.79 1.14
N VAL A 223 8.29 3.96 1.71
CA VAL A 223 7.18 3.00 1.52
C VAL A 223 6.71 2.94 0.07
N LEU A 224 6.53 4.10 -0.56
CA LEU A 224 6.06 4.21 -1.95
C LEU A 224 7.07 3.63 -2.95
N ALA A 225 8.37 3.78 -2.67
CA ALA A 225 9.43 3.21 -3.50
C ALA A 225 9.35 1.67 -3.57
N ARG A 226 8.86 0.99 -2.52
CA ARG A 226 8.68 -0.48 -2.51
C ARG A 226 7.68 -0.98 -3.56
N VAL A 227 6.77 -0.10 -3.99
CA VAL A 227 5.78 -0.36 -5.03
C VAL A 227 6.00 0.48 -6.29
N ASN A 228 7.24 0.95 -6.50
CA ASN A 228 7.65 1.73 -7.68
C ASN A 228 6.82 3.01 -7.90
N LEU A 229 6.39 3.65 -6.81
CA LEU A 229 5.71 4.94 -6.83
C LEU A 229 6.71 6.03 -6.43
N VAL A 230 6.77 7.11 -7.21
CA VAL A 230 7.68 8.23 -6.99
C VAL A 230 6.88 9.47 -6.64
N LEU A 231 7.35 10.23 -5.66
CA LEU A 231 6.79 11.53 -5.31
C LEU A 231 7.50 12.66 -6.07
N THR A 232 6.76 13.71 -6.41
CA THR A 232 7.32 14.98 -6.89
C THR A 232 6.68 16.16 -6.17
N ASN A 233 7.43 17.24 -6.01
CA ASN A 233 6.91 18.48 -5.43
C ASN A 233 6.07 19.23 -6.48
N SER A 234 4.89 19.71 -6.08
CA SER A 234 4.00 20.50 -6.94
C SER A 234 4.60 21.80 -7.46
N GLU A 235 5.69 22.30 -6.86
CA GLU A 235 6.33 23.56 -7.23
C GLU A 235 7.22 23.46 -8.49
N SER A 236 7.47 22.25 -8.99
CA SER A 236 8.26 22.02 -10.19
C SER A 236 7.35 21.93 -11.41
N ASN A 237 6.72 23.05 -11.79
CA ASN A 237 6.12 23.17 -13.12
C ASN A 237 7.20 23.67 -14.11
N PRO A 238 7.62 22.89 -15.12
CA PRO A 238 8.71 23.24 -16.06
C PRO A 238 8.33 24.29 -17.12
N HIS A 239 7.31 25.11 -16.86
CA HIS A 239 6.88 26.22 -17.71
C HIS A 239 6.82 27.55 -16.93
N ALA A 240 7.86 27.80 -16.13
CA ALA A 240 8.25 29.15 -15.71
C ALA A 240 9.30 29.70 -16.67
#